data_AF-A0A409WLC1-F1
#
_entry.id   AF-A0A409WLC1-F1
#
_cell.length_a   1.000
_cell.length_b   1.000
_cell.length_c   1.000
_cell.angle_alpha   90.00
_cell.angle_beta   90.00
_cell.angle_gamma   90.00
#
_symmetry.space_group_name_H-M   'P 1'
#
loop_
_entity.id
_entity.type
_entity.pdbx_description
1 polymer ?
#
loop_
_entity_poly.entity_id
_entity_poly.type
_entity_poly.pdbx_seq_one_letter_code
_entity_poly.pdbx_strand_id
1 'polypeptide(L)'
;MLAHCPYPFISVIYYRNSPWLIFDSLVGGGVVSNVAPDAMAVNPAFRGMLSDITIALSWNVTTATPQEVLSVEQTVTEWADGIRAVTKSPGAYVNEAEILVPKFQDAYWGSNYPRLRAIKQKIDPKDLLIVRQGVNSEGWDDEIMCKTT
;
A
#
# COMPACT_ATOMS: atom_id res chain seq x y z
N MET A 1 -3.77 25.27 15.69
CA MET A 1 -4.68 24.13 15.49
C MET A 1 -4.55 23.70 14.04
N LEU A 2 -3.85 22.60 13.78
CA LEU A 2 -3.76 22.04 12.42
C LEU A 2 -5.14 21.46 12.07
N ALA A 3 -5.74 22.00 11.01
CA ALA A 3 -6.97 21.46 10.43
C ALA A 3 -6.68 20.02 10.00
N HIS A 4 -7.32 19.05 10.66
CA HIS A 4 -7.23 17.65 10.24
C HIS A 4 -7.97 17.53 8.90
N CYS A 5 -7.25 17.25 7.82
CA CYS A 5 -7.85 17.02 6.50
C CYS A 5 -8.72 15.75 6.54
N PRO A 6 -9.86 15.73 5.83
CA PRO A 6 -10.72 14.55 5.80
C PRO A 6 -10.05 13.41 5.00
N TYR A 7 -9.71 12.34 5.73
CA TYR A 7 -9.48 10.94 5.33
C TYR A 7 -8.97 10.65 3.89
N PRO A 8 -7.73 11.01 3.54
CA PRO A 8 -7.10 10.46 2.34
C PRO A 8 -6.61 9.02 2.58
N PHE A 9 -6.65 8.20 1.54
CA PHE A 9 -6.03 6.89 1.43
C PHE A 9 -4.82 7.02 0.51
N ILE A 10 -3.82 6.14 0.63
CA ILE A 10 -2.55 6.32 -0.10
C ILE A 10 -2.34 5.20 -1.11
N SER A 11 -2.14 5.60 -2.34
CA SER A 11 -1.67 4.75 -3.42
C SER A 11 -0.31 5.22 -3.90
N VAL A 12 0.45 4.30 -4.47
CA VAL A 12 1.75 4.58 -5.07
C VAL A 12 1.83 3.89 -6.43
N ILE A 13 2.02 4.67 -7.49
CA ILE A 13 2.23 4.15 -8.84
C ILE A 13 3.61 4.58 -9.31
N TYR A 14 4.33 3.72 -10.00
CA TYR A 14 5.55 4.10 -10.70
C TYR A 14 5.26 4.33 -12.18
N TYR A 15 5.46 5.56 -12.68
CA TYR A 15 5.26 5.90 -14.10
C TYR A 15 6.56 5.87 -14.89
N ARG A 16 6.44 5.65 -16.20
CA ARG A 16 7.52 5.81 -17.18
C ARG A 16 7.43 7.22 -17.78
N ASN A 17 8.50 8.02 -17.65
CA ASN A 17 8.68 9.34 -18.27
C ASN A 17 7.69 10.44 -17.85
N SER A 18 7.55 10.74 -16.55
CA SER A 18 6.90 11.97 -16.09
C SER A 18 7.67 12.55 -14.90
N PRO A 19 7.94 13.87 -14.88
CA PRO A 19 8.89 14.45 -13.94
C PRO A 19 8.51 14.09 -12.51
N TRP A 20 7.30 14.42 -12.04
CA TRP A 20 6.68 13.87 -10.82
C TRP A 20 5.16 14.10 -10.91
N LEU A 21 4.33 13.15 -10.47
CA LEU A 21 2.86 13.25 -10.47
C LEU A 21 2.33 12.87 -9.09
N ILE A 22 1.59 13.79 -8.45
CA ILE A 22 0.71 13.46 -7.33
C ILE A 22 -0.71 13.67 -7.85
N PHE A 23 -1.51 12.61 -7.87
CA PHE A 23 -2.91 12.67 -8.30
C PHE A 23 -3.82 12.32 -7.12
N ASP A 24 -4.95 13.01 -7.03
CA ASP A 24 -5.95 12.81 -5.99
C ASP A 24 -7.26 12.33 -6.63
N SER A 25 -7.69 11.14 -6.26
CA SER A 25 -8.86 10.46 -6.81
C SER A 25 -10.02 10.46 -5.81
N LEU A 26 -11.06 11.26 -6.05
CA LEU A 26 -12.28 11.27 -5.23
C LEU A 26 -13.17 10.04 -5.49
N VAL A 27 -12.68 8.86 -5.11
CA VAL A 27 -13.32 7.55 -5.35
C VAL A 27 -13.86 6.90 -4.07
N GLY A 28 -13.67 7.55 -2.91
CA GLY A 28 -14.22 7.14 -1.63
C GLY A 28 -15.65 7.64 -1.40
N GLY A 29 -16.16 7.42 -0.19
CA GLY A 29 -17.51 7.86 0.18
C GLY A 29 -18.65 7.08 -0.51
N GLY A 30 -19.86 7.65 -0.47
CA GLY A 30 -21.03 7.10 -1.15
C GLY A 30 -21.31 5.63 -0.83
N VAL A 31 -21.48 4.81 -1.87
CA VAL A 31 -21.77 3.36 -1.71
C VAL A 31 -20.59 2.61 -1.10
N VAL A 32 -19.34 3.07 -1.29
CA VAL A 32 -18.15 2.43 -0.71
C VAL A 32 -18.19 2.47 0.82
N SER A 33 -18.68 3.57 1.39
CA SER A 33 -18.84 3.75 2.84
C SER A 33 -19.99 2.92 3.45
N ASN A 34 -20.93 2.44 2.65
CA ASN A 34 -22.13 1.73 3.13
C ASN A 34 -21.93 0.22 3.33
N VAL A 35 -20.78 -0.33 2.97
CA VAL A 35 -20.46 -1.75 3.14
C VAL A 35 -19.76 -1.97 4.49
N ALA A 36 -20.10 -3.03 5.23
CA ALA A 36 -19.40 -3.31 6.50
C ALA A 36 -17.87 -3.48 6.29
N PRO A 37 -17.03 -3.02 7.24
CA PRO A 37 -15.57 -3.06 7.08
C PRO A 37 -14.96 -4.48 6.96
N ASP A 38 -15.65 -5.49 7.48
CA ASP A 38 -15.23 -6.89 7.53
C ASP A 38 -15.96 -7.80 6.53
N ALA A 39 -16.87 -7.22 5.72
CA ALA A 39 -17.63 -7.96 4.72
C ALA A 39 -16.78 -8.46 3.55
N MET A 40 -15.64 -7.78 3.30
CA MET A 40 -14.73 -8.05 2.17
C MET A 40 -13.28 -8.04 2.66
N ALA A 41 -12.36 -8.52 1.83
CA ALA A 41 -10.91 -8.52 2.11
C ALA A 41 -10.25 -7.12 2.02
N VAL A 42 -11.03 -6.06 1.80
CA VAL A 42 -10.53 -4.69 1.61
C VAL A 42 -10.13 -4.08 2.97
N ASN A 43 -9.10 -3.22 3.01
CA ASN A 43 -8.77 -2.49 4.24
C ASN A 43 -9.98 -1.69 4.77
N PRO A 44 -10.34 -1.79 6.05
CA PRO A 44 -11.40 -0.98 6.67
C PRO A 44 -11.32 0.53 6.42
N ALA A 45 -10.11 1.08 6.25
CA ALA A 45 -9.89 2.50 5.98
C ALA A 45 -10.63 3.00 4.72
N PHE A 46 -10.88 2.14 3.73
CA PHE A 46 -11.71 2.48 2.56
C PHE A 46 -13.12 2.95 2.92
N ARG A 47 -13.68 2.55 4.07
CA ARG A 47 -15.03 2.96 4.49
C ARG A 47 -15.09 4.41 4.95
N GLY A 48 -13.98 4.92 5.47
CA GLY A 48 -13.84 6.29 5.93
C GLY A 48 -13.18 7.22 4.92
N MET A 49 -12.50 6.69 3.90
CA MET A 49 -11.79 7.52 2.92
C MET A 49 -12.75 8.29 2.01
N LEU A 50 -12.38 9.51 1.67
CA LEU A 50 -13.02 10.27 0.59
C LEU A 50 -12.19 10.25 -0.68
N SER A 51 -10.88 10.23 -0.52
CA SER A 51 -9.95 10.32 -1.62
C SER A 51 -8.84 9.28 -1.51
N ASP A 52 -8.32 8.89 -2.66
CA ASP A 52 -7.12 8.10 -2.81
C ASP A 52 -6.03 8.94 -3.47
N ILE A 53 -4.93 9.17 -2.75
CA ILE A 53 -3.80 9.99 -3.21
C ILE A 53 -2.74 9.06 -3.77
N THR A 54 -2.49 9.15 -5.06
CA THR A 54 -1.42 8.44 -5.74
C THR A 54 -0.17 9.30 -5.82
N ILE A 55 0.94 8.83 -5.24
CA ILE A 55 2.27 9.42 -5.46
C ILE A 55 2.97 8.62 -6.55
N ALA A 56 3.42 9.32 -7.59
CA ALA A 56 4.12 8.70 -8.70
C ALA A 56 5.36 9.46 -9.14
N LEU A 57 6.48 8.80 -8.99
CA LEU A 57 7.79 9.26 -9.40
C LEU A 57 8.34 8.35 -10.50
N SER A 58 9.21 8.88 -11.36
CA SER A 58 9.81 8.12 -12.45
C SER A 58 11.33 8.19 -12.45
N TRP A 59 11.95 7.21 -13.09
CA TRP A 59 13.38 7.19 -13.41
C TRP A 59 13.56 6.76 -14.86
N ASN A 60 14.78 6.97 -15.39
CA ASN A 60 15.13 6.47 -16.72
C ASN A 60 15.36 4.96 -16.66
N VAL A 61 14.39 4.18 -17.16
CA VAL A 61 14.45 2.71 -17.13
C VAL A 61 15.61 2.09 -17.92
N THR A 62 16.28 2.87 -18.78
CA THR A 62 17.41 2.40 -19.59
C THR A 62 18.76 2.76 -18.98
N THR A 63 18.84 3.88 -18.24
CA THR A 63 20.12 4.44 -17.79
C THR A 63 20.25 4.58 -16.28
N ALA A 64 19.16 4.47 -15.52
CA ALA A 64 19.21 4.63 -14.08
C ALA A 64 20.02 3.50 -13.43
N THR A 65 20.87 3.88 -12.49
CA THR A 65 21.57 2.98 -11.58
C THR A 65 20.61 2.47 -10.50
N PRO A 66 20.90 1.31 -9.88
CA PRO A 66 20.12 0.83 -8.73
C PRO A 66 20.01 1.85 -7.59
N GLN A 67 21.07 2.65 -7.37
CA GLN A 67 21.08 3.68 -6.34
C GLN A 67 20.11 4.83 -6.66
N GLU A 68 19.98 5.21 -7.94
CA GLU A 68 19.01 6.22 -8.37
C GLU A 68 17.58 5.70 -8.22
N VAL A 69 17.31 4.44 -8.58
CA VAL A 69 15.99 3.81 -8.36
C VAL A 69 15.64 3.79 -6.87
N LEU A 70 16.56 3.35 -6.02
CA LEU A 70 16.35 3.35 -4.58
C LEU A 70 16.09 4.75 -4.02
N SER A 71 16.78 5.78 -4.53
CA SER A 71 16.53 7.16 -4.10
C SER A 71 15.12 7.65 -4.45
N VAL A 72 14.59 7.21 -5.60
CA VAL A 72 13.20 7.47 -5.99
C VAL A 72 12.22 6.74 -5.06
N GLU A 73 12.45 5.47 -4.76
CA GLU A 73 11.64 4.71 -3.81
C GLU A 73 11.61 5.37 -2.43
N GLN A 74 12.77 5.78 -1.91
CA GLN A 74 12.88 6.50 -0.63
C GLN A 74 12.13 7.83 -0.64
N THR A 75 12.19 8.58 -1.74
CA THR A 75 11.46 9.85 -1.88
C THR A 75 9.94 9.62 -1.88
N VAL A 76 9.47 8.58 -2.57
CA VAL A 76 8.05 8.19 -2.53
C VAL A 76 7.63 7.87 -1.09
N THR A 77 8.42 7.07 -0.37
CA THR A 77 8.14 6.69 1.02
C THR A 77 8.09 7.90 1.94
N GLU A 78 9.05 8.83 1.82
CA GLU A 78 9.08 10.06 2.62
C GLU A 78 7.80 10.89 2.40
N TRP A 79 7.36 11.04 1.15
CA TRP A 79 6.14 11.79 0.84
C TRP A 79 4.89 11.07 1.32
N ALA A 80 4.83 9.74 1.14
CA ALA A 80 3.74 8.91 1.63
C ALA A 80 3.63 8.99 3.15
N ASP A 81 4.75 8.94 3.88
CA ASP A 81 4.78 9.07 5.34
C ASP A 81 4.30 10.44 5.82
N GLY A 82 4.64 11.51 5.08
CA GLY A 82 4.08 12.84 5.31
C GLY A 82 2.54 12.86 5.25
N ILE A 83 1.95 12.16 4.28
CA ILE A 83 0.49 12.02 4.16
C ILE A 83 -0.06 11.14 5.29
N ARG A 84 0.57 9.99 5.59
CA ARG A 84 0.15 9.10 6.68
C ARG A 84 0.09 9.82 8.01
N ALA A 85 1.07 10.67 8.31
CA ALA A 85 1.18 11.39 9.57
C ALA A 85 0.02 12.35 9.83
N VAL A 86 -0.61 12.89 8.77
CA VAL A 86 -1.76 13.80 8.88
C VAL A 86 -3.11 13.11 8.63
N THR A 87 -3.08 11.81 8.36
CA THR A 87 -4.26 11.01 8.00
C THR A 87 -4.79 10.25 9.22
N LYS A 88 -6.09 10.37 9.47
CA LYS A 88 -6.75 9.57 10.51
C LYS A 88 -7.07 8.17 9.97
N SER A 89 -6.44 7.15 10.55
CA SER A 89 -6.55 5.73 10.14
C SER A 89 -6.06 5.50 8.70
N PRO A 90 -4.76 5.71 8.43
CA PRO A 90 -4.22 5.54 7.09
C PRO A 90 -4.32 4.08 6.64
N GLY A 91 -4.52 3.89 5.35
CA GLY A 91 -4.29 2.62 4.66
C GLY A 91 -3.73 2.89 3.27
N ALA A 92 -3.38 1.81 2.58
CA ALA A 92 -2.82 1.88 1.24
C ALA A 92 -3.46 0.88 0.28
N TYR A 93 -3.47 1.23 -1.01
CA TYR A 93 -4.09 0.39 -2.02
C TYR A 93 -3.08 -0.60 -2.55
N VAL A 94 -3.33 -1.89 -2.30
CA VAL A 94 -2.37 -2.95 -2.66
C VAL A 94 -2.08 -3.07 -4.16
N ASN A 95 -2.98 -2.61 -5.03
CA ASN A 95 -2.75 -2.66 -6.48
C ASN A 95 -1.88 -1.50 -6.99
N GLU A 96 -1.69 -0.48 -6.18
CA GLU A 96 -0.82 0.68 -6.39
C GLU A 96 0.18 0.71 -5.24
N ALA A 97 1.02 -0.33 -5.18
CA ALA A 97 1.85 -0.62 -4.02
C ALA A 97 3.15 0.21 -3.98
N GLU A 98 3.56 0.53 -2.76
CA GLU A 98 4.83 1.16 -2.44
C GLU A 98 5.84 0.08 -2.05
N ILE A 99 7.00 0.09 -2.69
CA ILE A 99 8.07 -0.91 -2.49
C ILE A 99 8.57 -0.96 -1.03
N LEU A 100 8.59 0.18 -0.33
CA LEU A 100 9.12 0.29 1.04
C LEU A 100 8.03 0.54 2.08
N VAL A 101 6.77 0.17 1.79
CA VAL A 101 5.66 0.43 2.73
C VAL A 101 5.96 -0.15 4.13
N PRO A 102 5.90 0.66 5.20
CA PRO A 102 6.08 0.16 6.55
C PRO A 102 4.84 -0.66 6.95
N LYS A 103 5.06 -1.81 7.60
CA LYS A 103 3.98 -2.68 8.12
C LYS A 103 2.88 -2.93 7.08
N PHE A 104 3.27 -3.48 5.92
CA PHE A 104 2.38 -3.71 4.77
C PHE A 104 1.06 -4.43 5.15
N GLN A 105 1.06 -5.27 6.18
CA GLN A 105 -0.14 -5.95 6.69
C GLN A 105 -1.22 -4.95 7.11
N ASP A 106 -0.83 -3.97 7.92
CA ASP A 106 -1.72 -2.93 8.44
C ASP A 106 -2.10 -1.96 7.32
N ALA A 107 -1.13 -1.60 6.47
CA ALA A 107 -1.36 -0.68 5.36
C ALA A 107 -2.35 -1.25 4.32
N TYR A 108 -2.17 -2.49 3.86
CA TYR A 108 -2.98 -3.06 2.79
C TYR A 108 -4.26 -3.75 3.26
N TRP A 109 -4.25 -4.34 4.45
CA TRP A 109 -5.34 -5.21 4.90
C TRP A 109 -5.95 -4.77 6.24
N GLY A 110 -5.21 -4.01 7.05
CA GLY A 110 -5.67 -3.53 8.35
C GLY A 110 -6.15 -4.68 9.25
N SER A 111 -7.27 -4.46 9.95
CA SER A 111 -7.82 -5.47 10.88
C SER A 111 -8.29 -6.76 10.19
N ASN A 112 -8.38 -6.79 8.85
CA ASN A 112 -8.75 -7.99 8.11
C ASN A 112 -7.57 -8.96 7.93
N TYR A 113 -6.32 -8.52 8.16
CA TYR A 113 -5.12 -9.34 7.94
C TYR A 113 -5.12 -10.69 8.66
N PRO A 114 -5.45 -10.81 9.97
CA PRO A 114 -5.40 -12.10 10.66
C PRO A 114 -6.33 -13.15 10.04
N ARG A 115 -7.52 -12.72 9.61
CA ARG A 115 -8.49 -13.60 8.93
C ARG A 115 -7.96 -14.05 7.57
N LEU A 116 -7.38 -13.14 6.78
CA LEU A 116 -6.80 -13.46 5.47
C LEU A 116 -5.62 -14.42 5.61
N ARG A 117 -4.74 -14.19 6.59
CA ARG A 117 -3.61 -15.09 6.88
C ARG A 117 -4.07 -16.49 7.27
N ALA A 118 -5.10 -16.61 8.11
CA ALA A 118 -5.67 -17.91 8.47
C ALA A 118 -6.24 -18.66 7.25
N ILE A 119 -6.90 -17.94 6.32
CA ILE A 119 -7.41 -18.53 5.07
C ILE A 119 -6.25 -18.97 4.19
N LYS A 120 -5.22 -18.13 4.01
CA LYS A 120 -4.02 -18.44 3.23
C LYS A 120 -3.34 -19.71 3.75
N GLN A 121 -3.13 -19.84 5.06
CA GLN A 121 -2.54 -21.02 5.67
C GLN A 121 -3.38 -22.29 5.47
N LYS A 122 -4.71 -22.17 5.42
CA LYS A 122 -5.60 -23.31 5.16
C LYS A 122 -5.56 -23.77 3.69
N ILE A 123 -5.51 -22.82 2.75
CA ILE A 123 -5.61 -23.10 1.30
C ILE A 123 -4.24 -23.40 0.68
N ASP A 124 -3.21 -22.68 1.10
CA ASP A 124 -1.84 -22.80 0.59
C ASP A 124 -0.82 -22.85 1.74
N PRO A 125 -0.79 -23.97 2.50
CA PRO A 125 0.08 -24.13 3.68
C PRO A 125 1.57 -24.18 3.35
N LYS A 126 1.93 -24.34 2.07
CA LYS A 126 3.32 -24.44 1.61
C LYS A 126 3.81 -23.15 0.95
N ASP A 127 2.97 -22.12 0.91
CA ASP A 127 3.28 -20.84 0.28
C ASP A 127 3.68 -20.98 -1.21
N LEU A 128 3.02 -21.86 -1.96
CA LEU A 128 3.28 -22.00 -3.40
C LEU A 128 2.95 -20.71 -4.17
N LEU A 129 1.90 -20.01 -3.74
CA LEU A 129 1.43 -18.76 -4.35
C LEU A 129 1.84 -17.56 -3.48
N ILE A 130 3.12 -17.25 -3.46
CA ILE A 130 3.67 -16.16 -2.64
C ILE A 130 4.05 -14.95 -3.51
N VAL A 131 3.79 -13.74 -2.99
CA VAL A 131 4.14 -12.47 -3.63
C VAL A 131 4.71 -11.52 -2.59
N ARG A 132 5.57 -10.59 -3.03
CA ARG A 132 6.14 -9.56 -2.17
C ARG A 132 5.03 -8.71 -1.55
N GLN A 133 5.11 -8.49 -0.24
CA GLN A 133 4.08 -7.79 0.57
C GLN A 133 2.66 -8.39 0.44
N GLY A 134 2.56 -9.65 0.03
CA GLY A 134 1.32 -10.41 0.01
C GLY A 134 0.97 -10.98 1.39
N VAL A 135 -0.25 -11.51 1.52
CA VAL A 135 -0.64 -12.20 2.75
C VAL A 135 0.30 -13.38 3.03
N ASN A 136 0.85 -13.41 4.25
CA ASN A 136 1.83 -14.39 4.74
C ASN A 136 3.26 -14.24 4.15
N SER A 137 3.59 -13.12 3.48
CA SER A 137 4.95 -12.90 2.95
C SER A 137 5.97 -12.45 4.00
N GLU A 138 5.57 -12.14 5.23
CA GLU A 138 6.47 -11.74 6.31
C GLU A 138 7.40 -12.86 6.79
N GLY A 139 7.11 -14.11 6.43
CA GLY A 139 7.99 -15.26 6.68
C GLY A 139 9.02 -15.52 5.58
N TRP A 140 9.17 -14.59 4.63
CA TRP A 140 10.09 -14.66 3.50
C TRP A 140 11.00 -13.43 3.46
N ASP A 141 12.13 -13.55 2.76
CA ASP A 141 13.00 -12.42 2.46
C ASP A 141 12.34 -11.46 1.44
N ASP A 142 12.94 -10.28 1.25
CA ASP A 142 12.37 -9.23 0.40
C ASP A 142 12.26 -9.64 -1.08
N GLU A 143 13.09 -10.59 -1.51
CA GLU A 143 13.11 -11.15 -2.86
C GLU A 143 12.14 -12.33 -3.03
N ILE A 144 11.51 -12.81 -1.95
CA ILE A 144 10.60 -13.97 -1.93
C ILE A 144 11.30 -15.24 -2.44
N MET A 145 12.58 -15.39 -2.10
CA MET A 145 13.42 -16.51 -2.49
C MET A 145 13.61 -17.51 -1.35
N CYS A 146 13.78 -17.03 -0.11
CA CYS A 146 14.02 -17.86 1.06
C CYS A 146 13.03 -17.57 2.19
N LYS A 147 12.67 -18.61 2.95
CA LYS A 147 11.98 -18.45 4.22
C LYS A 147 12.94 -17.90 5.27
N THR A 148 12.48 -16.97 6.09
CA THR A 148 13.27 -16.30 7.14
C THR A 148 13.19 -17.02 8.49
N THR A 149 12.42 -18.11 8.57
CA THR A 149 12.24 -18.96 9.76
C THR A 149 12.30 -20.44 9.39
#